data_AF-W7DCF7-F1
#
_entry.id   AF-W7DCF7-F1
#
_cell.length_a   1.000
_cell.length_b   1.000
_cell.length_c   1.000
_cell.angle_alpha   90.00
_cell.angle_beta   90.00
_cell.angle_gamma   90.00
#
_symmetry.space_group_name_H-M   'P 1'
#
loop_
_entity.id
_entity.type
_entity.pdbx_description
1 polymer ?
#
loop_
_entity_poly.entity_id
_entity_poly.type
_entity_poly.pdbx_seq_one_letter_code
_entity_poly.pdbx_strand_id
1 'polypeptide(L)'
;MPGKLFITETYLIHKPNDYFTEDLTIPFHDIARIEGAMTKVLGRNMLSNLLDVETKSGKKYQFIINKQKKWLAAIEKVLATRGEIDKLVKK
;
A
#
# COMPACT_ATOMS: atom_id res chain seq x y z
N MET A 1 4.65 -9.17 8.53
CA MET A 1 6.06 -9.32 8.94
C MET A 1 6.73 -7.95 8.90
N PRO A 2 7.65 -7.64 9.82
CA PRO A 2 8.46 -6.42 9.74
C PRO A 2 9.37 -6.44 8.51
N GLY A 3 9.56 -5.27 7.91
CA GLY A 3 10.33 -5.13 6.69
C GLY A 3 10.37 -3.70 6.21
N LYS A 4 10.89 -3.52 5.00
CA LYS A 4 10.91 -2.25 4.28
C LYS A 4 9.92 -2.30 3.13
N LEU A 5 9.16 -1.23 2.96
CA LEU A 5 8.27 -1.03 1.83
C LEU A 5 8.93 -0.05 0.86
N PHE A 6 8.83 -0.33 -0.44
CA PHE A 6 9.35 0.48 -1.52
C PHE A 6 8.27 0.70 -2.57
N ILE A 7 8.30 1.87 -3.22
CA ILE A 7 7.50 2.18 -4.41
C ILE A 7 8.47 2.48 -5.54
N THR A 8 8.19 1.90 -6.70
CA THR A 8 8.77 2.29 -7.98
C THR A 8 7.68 2.81 -8.90
N GLU A 9 8.02 3.14 -10.14
CA GLU A 9 7.04 3.51 -11.17
C GLU A 9 6.10 2.35 -11.57
N THR A 10 6.48 1.11 -11.23
CA THR A 10 5.84 -0.12 -11.73
C THR A 10 5.41 -1.08 -10.62
N TYR A 11 6.02 -1.01 -9.43
CA TYR A 11 5.77 -1.96 -8.35
C TYR A 11 5.62 -1.30 -6.98
N LEU A 12 4.83 -1.96 -6.13
CA LEU A 12 4.90 -1.86 -4.67
C LEU A 12 5.63 -3.09 -4.14
N ILE A 13 6.73 -2.90 -3.42
CA ILE A 13 7.62 -4.00 -3.01
C ILE A 13 7.77 -3.98 -1.49
N HIS A 14 7.41 -5.08 -0.84
CA HIS A 14 7.73 -5.32 0.56
C HIS A 14 8.87 -6.33 0.66
N LYS A 15 10.00 -5.87 1.21
CA LYS A 15 11.16 -6.71 1.53
C LYS A 15 11.14 -7.03 3.04
N PRO A 16 10.87 -8.28 3.44
CA PRO A 16 10.98 -8.70 4.84
C PRO A 16 12.39 -8.47 5.38
N ASN A 17 12.52 -8.27 6.70
CA ASN A 17 13.85 -8.26 7.34
C ASN A 17 14.45 -9.68 7.47
N ASP A 18 13.62 -10.71 7.33
CA ASP A 18 14.02 -12.11 7.42
C ASP A 18 14.61 -12.58 6.07
N TYR A 19 15.84 -13.10 6.12
CA TYR A 19 16.61 -13.54 4.95
C TYR A 19 16.01 -14.74 4.24
N PHE A 20 15.19 -15.54 4.93
CA PHE A 20 14.57 -16.74 4.37
C PHE A 20 13.17 -16.50 3.81
N THR A 21 12.65 -15.27 3.95
CA THR A 21 11.33 -14.92 3.44
C THR A 21 11.44 -14.13 2.14
N GLU A 22 10.70 -14.56 1.12
CA GLU A 22 10.69 -13.90 -0.18
C GLU A 22 10.11 -12.48 -0.14
N ASP A 23 10.60 -11.64 -1.06
CA ASP A 23 10.05 -10.32 -1.32
C ASP A 23 8.63 -10.43 -1.88
N LEU A 24 7.70 -9.63 -1.35
CA LEU A 24 6.39 -9.44 -1.96
C LEU A 24 6.48 -8.30 -2.96
N THR A 25 6.33 -8.61 -4.25
CA THR A 25 6.31 -7.62 -5.33
C THR A 25 4.93 -7.58 -5.97
N ILE A 26 4.26 -6.43 -5.91
CA ILE A 26 2.92 -6.23 -6.48
C ILE A 26 3.03 -5.23 -7.64
N PRO A 27 2.80 -5.64 -8.90
CA PRO A 27 2.76 -4.73 -10.02
C PRO A 27 1.56 -3.77 -9.90
N PHE A 28 1.74 -2.48 -10.18
CA PHE A 28 0.62 -1.52 -10.15
C PHE A 28 -0.50 -1.90 -11.12
N HIS A 29 -0.18 -2.52 -12.26
CA HIS A 29 -1.20 -2.97 -13.22
C HIS A 29 -2.10 -4.09 -12.66
N ASP A 30 -1.65 -4.84 -11.65
CA ASP A 30 -2.44 -5.87 -10.97
C ASP A 30 -3.25 -5.33 -9.79
N ILE A 31 -2.99 -4.09 -9.38
CA ILE A 31 -3.74 -3.44 -8.30
C ILE A 31 -5.07 -2.93 -8.84
N ALA A 32 -6.15 -3.27 -8.13
CA ALA A 32 -7.50 -2.76 -8.36
C ALA A 32 -7.80 -1.55 -7.47
N ARG A 33 -7.33 -1.56 -6.21
CA ARG A 33 -7.66 -0.52 -5.23
C ARG A 33 -6.54 -0.32 -4.22
N ILE A 34 -6.28 0.94 -3.86
CA ILE A 34 -5.38 1.36 -2.80
C ILE A 34 -6.11 2.34 -1.89
N GLU A 35 -5.98 2.16 -0.58
CA GLU A 35 -6.63 3.00 0.42
C GLU A 35 -5.76 3.25 1.64
N GLY A 36 -5.79 4.50 2.14
CA GLY A 36 -5.32 4.81 3.48
C GLY A 36 -6.39 4.50 4.51
N ALA A 37 -6.10 3.60 5.45
CA ALA A 37 -6.99 3.27 6.55
C ALA A 37 -6.39 3.67 7.91
N MET A 38 -7.24 3.72 8.94
CA MET A 38 -6.81 3.97 10.31
C MET A 38 -6.81 2.65 11.09
N THR A 39 -5.77 2.42 11.90
CA THR A 39 -5.82 1.33 12.88
C THR A 39 -6.92 1.64 13.88
N LYS A 40 -7.82 0.67 14.08
CA LYS A 40 -8.85 0.72 15.11
C LYS A 40 -8.36 0.00 16.35
N VAL A 41 -8.41 0.67 17.49
CA VAL A 41 -8.21 0.05 18.81
C VAL A 41 -9.48 0.29 19.61
N LEU A 42 -10.12 -0.78 20.09
CA LEU A 42 -11.36 -0.73 20.88
C LEU A 42 -12.46 0.13 20.21
N GLY A 43 -12.65 -0.03 18.90
CA GLY A 43 -13.68 0.69 18.14
C GLY A 43 -13.38 2.17 17.84
N ARG A 44 -12.26 2.72 18.33
CA ARG A 44 -11.82 4.09 18.04
C ARG A 44 -10.71 4.09 17.00
N ASN A 45 -10.79 5.02 16.05
CA ASN A 45 -9.72 5.26 15.08
C ASN A 45 -8.57 5.97 15.78
N MET A 46 -7.41 5.33 15.90
CA MET A 46 -6.31 5.85 16.72
C MET A 46 -5.15 6.40 15.87
N LEU A 47 -4.80 5.75 14.76
CA LEU A 47 -3.60 6.08 13.99
C LEU A 47 -3.83 5.91 12.48
N SER A 48 -3.47 6.93 11.70
CA SER A 48 -3.41 6.90 10.23
C SER A 48 -2.12 6.23 9.76
N ASN A 49 -2.10 4.90 9.77
CA ASN A 49 -0.89 4.10 9.52
C ASN A 49 -1.13 2.86 8.65
N LEU A 50 -2.35 2.62 8.15
CA LEU A 50 -2.64 1.43 7.32
C LEU A 50 -2.66 1.77 5.83
N LEU A 51 -1.97 1.01 5.02
CA LEU A 51 -2.10 1.04 3.57
C LEU A 51 -2.72 -0.29 3.13
N ASP A 52 -3.97 -0.23 2.71
CA ASP A 52 -4.70 -1.38 2.20
C ASP A 52 -4.56 -1.42 0.67
N VAL A 53 -4.23 -2.59 0.14
CA VAL A 53 -4.02 -2.85 -1.29
C VAL A 53 -4.81 -4.08 -1.69
N GLU A 54 -5.70 -3.93 -2.66
CA GLU A 54 -6.47 -5.01 -3.24
C GLU A 54 -6.09 -5.20 -4.71
N THR A 55 -5.77 -6.44 -5.06
CA THR A 55 -5.43 -6.81 -6.44
C THR A 55 -6.69 -7.15 -7.23
N LYS A 56 -6.59 -7.12 -8.56
CA LYS A 56 -7.64 -7.56 -9.50
C LYS A 56 -8.08 -9.01 -9.27
N SER A 57 -7.22 -9.84 -8.67
CA SER A 57 -7.53 -11.22 -8.28
C SER A 57 -8.32 -11.36 -6.97
N GLY A 58 -8.60 -10.25 -6.28
CA GLY A 58 -9.27 -10.23 -4.98
C GLY A 58 -8.35 -10.45 -3.78
N LYS A 59 -7.04 -10.69 -3.99
CA LYS A 59 -6.07 -10.75 -2.88
C LYS A 59 -5.93 -9.38 -2.23
N LYS A 60 -5.93 -9.36 -0.90
CA LYS A 60 -5.81 -8.17 -0.07
C LYS A 60 -4.52 -8.20 0.75
N TYR A 61 -3.81 -7.08 0.73
CA TYR A 61 -2.60 -6.85 1.51
C TYR A 61 -2.82 -5.62 2.37
N GLN A 62 -2.39 -5.70 3.62
CA GLN A 62 -2.41 -4.57 4.55
C GLN A 62 -1.00 -4.32 5.06
N PHE A 63 -0.53 -3.09 4.87
CA PHE A 63 0.77 -2.65 5.36
C PHE A 63 0.59 -1.65 6.48
N ILE A 64 1.29 -1.88 7.60
CA ILE A 64 1.43 -0.89 8.66
C ILE A 64 2.64 -0.02 8.33
N ILE A 65 2.42 1.25 8.05
CA ILE A 65 3.40 2.20 7.55
C ILE A 65 3.48 3.45 8.41
N ASN A 66 4.68 4.03 8.48
CA ASN A 66 4.88 5.35 9.04
C ASN A 66 4.61 6.43 7.99
N LYS A 67 4.16 7.61 8.43
CA LYS A 67 3.93 8.78 7.54
C LYS A 67 2.97 8.46 6.37
N GLN A 68 1.85 7.80 6.63
CA GLN A 68 0.86 7.36 5.62
C GLN A 68 0.52 8.44 4.58
N LYS A 69 0.31 9.70 4.99
CA LYS A 69 0.03 10.80 4.05
C LYS A 69 1.11 10.96 2.97
N LYS A 70 2.39 10.81 3.33
CA LYS A 70 3.50 10.87 2.35
C LYS A 70 3.49 9.68 1.41
N TRP A 71 3.12 8.51 1.92
CA TRP A 71 2.96 7.30 1.11
C TRP A 71 1.82 7.45 0.10
N LEU A 72 0.65 7.91 0.53
CA LEU A 72 -0.49 8.14 -0.37
C LEU A 72 -0.15 9.17 -1.44
N ALA A 73 0.55 10.25 -1.10
CA ALA A 73 1.00 11.25 -2.08
C ALA A 73 2.01 10.68 -3.09
N ALA A 74 2.92 9.81 -2.65
CA ALA A 74 3.86 9.14 -3.56
C ALA A 74 3.15 8.17 -4.51
N ILE A 75 2.19 7.40 -4.00
CA ILE A 75 1.36 6.48 -4.80
C ILE A 75 0.50 7.27 -5.78
N GLU A 76 -0.14 8.35 -5.34
CA GLU A 76 -0.93 9.25 -6.19
C GLU A 76 -0.09 9.75 -7.37
N LYS A 77 1.16 10.18 -7.12
CA LYS A 77 2.06 10.61 -8.18
C LYS A 77 2.33 9.50 -9.20
N VAL A 78 2.63 8.27 -8.73
CA VAL A 78 2.87 7.13 -9.61
C VAL A 78 1.63 6.80 -10.44
N LEU A 79 0.46 6.72 -9.80
CA LEU A 79 -0.80 6.41 -10.49
C LEU A 79 -1.21 7.51 -11.49
N ALA A 80 -0.99 8.77 -11.17
CA ALA A 80 -1.28 9.89 -12.07
C ALA A 80 -0.43 9.81 -13.35
N THR A 81 0.88 9.53 -13.22
CA THR A 81 1.77 9.33 -14.39
C THR A 81 1.34 8.14 -15.24
N ARG A 82 0.66 7.15 -14.65
CA ARG A 82 0.18 5.94 -15.33
C ARG A 82 -1.24 6.06 -15.90
N GLY A 83 -1.96 7.14 -15.59
CA GLY A 83 -3.38 7.27 -15.93
C GLY A 83 -4.29 6.32 -15.14
N GLU A 84 -3.87 5.91 -13.94
CA GLU A 84 -4.52 4.88 -13.10
C GLU A 84 -4.99 5.48 -11.75
N ILE A 85 -5.30 6.78 -11.73
CA ILE A 85 -5.61 7.52 -10.50
C ILE A 85 -6.87 7.00 -9.79
N ASP A 86 -7.79 6.40 -10.54
CA ASP A 86 -9.04 5.79 -10.08
C ASP A 86 -8.81 4.65 -9.08
N LYS A 87 -7.62 4.04 -9.07
CA LYS A 87 -7.25 3.01 -8.09
C LYS A 87 -7.10 3.57 -6.68
N LEU A 88 -6.80 4.86 -6.51
CA LEU A 88 -6.59 5.49 -5.21
C LEU A 88 -7.91 6.00 -4.63
N VAL A 89 -8.35 5.38 -3.54
CA VAL A 89 -9.58 5.79 -2.85
C VAL A 89 -9.31 7.03 -2.01
N LYS A 90 -10.00 8.13 -2.35
CA LYS A 90 -10.06 9.35 -1.55
C LYS A 90 -11.28 9.29 -0.63
N LYS A 91 -11.06 9.48 0.67
CA LYS A 91 -12.12 9.63 1.68
C LYS A 91 -12.36 11.10 1.98
#